data_AF-A0A3E3DWD1-F1
#
_entry.id   AF-A0A3E3DWD1-F1
#
_cell.length_a   1.000
_cell.length_b   1.000
_cell.length_c   1.000
_cell.angle_alpha   90.00
_cell.angle_beta   90.00
_cell.angle_gamma   90.00
#
_symmetry.space_group_name_H-M   'P 1'
#
loop_
_entity.id
_entity.type
_entity.pdbx_description
1 polymer ?
#
loop_
_entity_poly.entity_id
_entity_poly.type
_entity_poly.pdbx_seq_one_letter_code
_entity_poly.pdbx_strand_id
1 'polypeptide(L)'
;MWKDIDLIEQTITINSTACRVRGRGQVVKEPKSFSSHRIIYINDSLNEMLLNYYLNRKPEYGSNINHHFVFGDTKMLSYSTLDRFFIKYKELSNVSNMNLHGFRHSHATMMLEITNDVYNVSKRLGHENIEITDTYLHVNDKIQREMAQKIERVVKDEEKNRIEDYLYDLKINLKKQMTKGSYSTEDIRKL
;
A
#
# COMPACT_ATOMS: atom_id res chain seq x y z
N MET A 1 11.24 -8.27 5.45
CA MET A 1 12.59 -7.73 5.14
C MET A 1 12.73 -7.67 3.62
N TRP A 2 13.81 -7.12 3.08
CA TRP A 2 13.99 -7.10 1.63
C TRP A 2 14.10 -8.49 1.00
N LYS A 3 14.65 -9.47 1.72
CA LYS A 3 14.68 -10.89 1.31
C LYS A 3 13.30 -11.51 1.07
N ASP A 4 12.25 -10.90 1.59
CA ASP A 4 10.88 -11.41 1.51
C ASP A 4 10.08 -10.74 0.37
N ILE A 5 10.73 -9.90 -0.45
CA ILE A 5 10.12 -9.22 -1.60
C ILE A 5 10.73 -9.80 -2.88
N ASP A 6 9.88 -10.30 -3.78
CA ASP A 6 10.25 -10.70 -5.13
C ASP A 6 9.63 -9.72 -6.12
N LEU A 7 10.47 -8.87 -6.73
CA LEU A 7 10.03 -7.85 -7.69
C LEU A 7 9.78 -8.41 -9.10
N ILE A 8 10.29 -9.62 -9.40
CA ILE A 8 10.08 -10.31 -10.68
C ILE A 8 8.73 -11.02 -10.65
N GLU A 9 8.51 -11.81 -9.59
CA GLU A 9 7.24 -12.50 -9.38
C GLU A 9 6.14 -11.56 -8.84
N GLN A 10 6.51 -10.34 -8.44
CA GLN A 10 5.63 -9.34 -7.83
C GLN A 10 4.92 -9.90 -6.59
N THR A 11 5.71 -10.42 -5.64
CA THR A 11 5.20 -11.01 -4.41
C THR A 11 5.89 -10.49 -3.17
N ILE A 12 5.15 -10.48 -2.06
CA ILE A 12 5.67 -10.23 -0.72
C ILE A 12 5.32 -11.43 0.15
N THR A 13 6.34 -12.10 0.68
CA THR A 13 6.18 -13.20 1.62
C THR A 13 6.05 -12.65 3.04
N ILE A 14 4.93 -12.96 3.69
CA ILE A 14 4.71 -12.63 5.09
C ILE A 14 5.00 -13.87 5.92
N ASN A 15 6.15 -13.88 6.59
CA ASN A 15 6.64 -15.03 7.36
C ASN A 15 7.09 -14.66 8.79
N SER A 16 6.85 -13.42 9.22
CA SER A 16 7.27 -12.94 10.53
C SER A 16 6.44 -11.72 10.93
N THR A 17 6.42 -11.42 12.23
CA THR A 17 5.76 -10.24 12.77
C THR A 17 6.65 -9.53 13.78
N ALA A 18 6.64 -8.21 13.77
CA ALA A 18 7.24 -7.44 14.84
C ALA A 18 6.29 -7.42 16.04
N CYS A 19 6.83 -7.43 17.26
CA CYS A 19 6.05 -7.21 18.48
C CYS A 19 6.90 -6.57 19.58
N ARG A 20 6.25 -5.98 20.58
CA ARG A 20 6.93 -5.50 21.80
C ARG A 20 6.95 -6.58 22.86
N VAL A 21 8.12 -6.86 23.42
CA VAL A 21 8.33 -7.79 24.53
C VAL A 21 8.89 -7.02 25.73
N ARG A 22 8.24 -7.17 26.89
CA ARG A 22 8.68 -6.55 28.15
C ARG A 22 10.13 -6.90 28.45
N GLY A 23 10.95 -5.90 28.72
CA GLY A 23 12.39 -6.07 29.01
C GLY A 23 13.30 -6.32 27.80
N ARG A 24 12.76 -6.54 26.59
CA ARG A 24 13.54 -6.72 25.35
C ARG A 24 13.25 -5.69 24.26
N GLY A 25 12.20 -4.89 24.43
CA GLY A 25 11.81 -3.89 23.44
C GLY A 25 11.13 -4.53 22.22
N GLN A 26 11.33 -3.94 21.04
CA GLN A 26 10.75 -4.40 19.79
C GLN A 26 11.57 -5.58 19.24
N VAL A 27 10.92 -6.72 19.02
CA VAL A 27 11.55 -7.94 18.50
C VAL A 27 10.77 -8.48 17.32
N VAL A 28 11.46 -9.15 16.39
CA VAL A 28 10.82 -9.94 15.33
C VAL A 28 10.56 -11.33 15.89
N LYS A 29 9.34 -11.82 15.72
CA LYS A 29 8.94 -13.19 16.04
C LYS A 29 8.47 -13.89 14.78
N GLU A 30 8.69 -15.19 14.77
CA GLU A 30 8.00 -16.06 13.83
C GLU A 30 6.48 -16.01 14.10
N PRO A 31 5.66 -16.27 13.08
CA PRO A 31 4.22 -16.19 13.21
C PRO A 31 3.72 -17.29 14.15
N LYS A 32 2.67 -17.00 14.92
CA LYS A 32 2.15 -17.94 15.94
C LYS A 32 1.47 -19.17 15.34
N SER A 33 1.13 -19.17 14.05
CA SER A 33 0.42 -20.24 13.35
C SER A 33 0.79 -20.30 11.86
N PHE A 34 0.61 -21.48 11.26
CA PHE A 34 0.91 -21.74 9.84
C PHE A 34 0.11 -20.84 8.88
N SER A 35 -1.14 -20.53 9.24
CA SER A 35 -2.05 -19.61 8.53
C SER A 35 -1.55 -18.17 8.42
N SER A 36 -0.59 -17.79 9.26
CA SER A 36 0.02 -16.47 9.20
C SER A 36 1.10 -16.37 8.10
N HIS A 37 1.64 -17.51 7.65
CA HIS A 37 2.53 -17.57 6.50
C HIS A 37 1.72 -17.41 5.21
N ARG A 38 2.01 -16.38 4.42
CA ARG A 38 1.29 -16.14 3.16
C ARG A 38 2.12 -15.36 2.17
N ILE A 39 1.80 -15.55 0.90
CA ILE A 39 2.36 -14.78 -0.21
C ILE A 39 1.29 -13.79 -0.66
N ILE A 40 1.66 -12.51 -0.71
CA ILE A 40 0.81 -11.43 -1.19
C ILE A 40 1.29 -11.00 -2.56
N TYR A 41 0.46 -11.17 -3.58
CA TYR A 41 0.71 -10.66 -4.92
C TYR A 41 0.45 -9.15 -4.94
N ILE A 42 1.40 -8.38 -5.45
CA ILE A 42 1.35 -6.92 -5.50
C ILE A 42 1.13 -6.45 -6.94
N ASN A 43 0.57 -5.24 -7.06
CA ASN A 43 0.32 -4.60 -8.34
C ASN A 43 1.54 -3.82 -8.84
N ASP A 44 1.56 -3.49 -10.12
CA ASP A 44 2.68 -2.82 -10.78
C ASP A 44 3.07 -1.51 -10.11
N SER A 45 2.09 -0.67 -9.76
CA SER A 45 2.35 0.60 -9.06
C SER A 45 3.08 0.39 -7.72
N LEU A 46 2.69 -0.62 -6.93
CA LEU A 46 3.40 -0.92 -5.67
C LEU A 46 4.79 -1.51 -5.92
N ASN A 47 4.93 -2.35 -6.94
CA ASN A 47 6.22 -2.92 -7.34
C ASN A 47 7.22 -1.83 -7.75
N GLU A 48 6.77 -0.87 -8.55
CA GLU A 48 7.55 0.31 -8.95
C GLU A 48 7.90 1.19 -7.74
N MET A 49 6.95 1.44 -6.84
CA MET A 49 7.20 2.19 -5.60
C MET A 49 8.30 1.52 -4.75
N LEU A 50 8.26 0.20 -4.60
CA LEU A 50 9.27 -0.56 -3.87
C LEU A 50 10.64 -0.49 -4.55
N LEU A 51 10.69 -0.62 -5.88
CA LEU A 51 11.93 -0.49 -6.64
C LEU A 51 12.55 0.90 -6.49
N ASN A 52 11.76 1.96 -6.66
CA ASN A 52 12.23 3.34 -6.50
C ASN A 52 12.70 3.61 -5.07
N TYR A 53 11.97 3.10 -4.08
CA TYR A 53 12.37 3.20 -2.68
C TYR A 53 13.69 2.47 -2.40
N TYR A 54 13.89 1.28 -2.98
CA TYR A 54 15.18 0.58 -2.92
C TYR A 54 16.30 1.41 -3.52
N LEU A 55 16.12 1.93 -4.74
CA LEU A 55 17.15 2.71 -5.44
C LEU A 55 17.61 3.92 -4.64
N ASN A 56 16.66 4.62 -4.00
CA ASN A 56 16.95 5.78 -3.15
C ASN A 56 17.73 5.40 -1.87
N ARG A 57 17.48 4.22 -1.31
CA ARG A 57 18.13 3.73 -0.09
C ARG A 57 19.43 2.97 -0.35
N LYS A 58 19.66 2.51 -1.57
CA LYS A 58 20.83 1.71 -1.97
C LYS A 58 22.17 2.31 -1.54
N PRO A 59 22.42 3.63 -1.60
CA PRO A 59 23.68 4.21 -1.14
C PRO A 59 23.93 4.03 0.37
N GLU A 60 22.86 3.90 1.16
CA GLU A 60 22.93 3.71 2.62
C GLU A 60 23.19 2.24 2.99
N TYR A 61 22.83 1.31 2.11
CA TYR A 61 23.02 -0.13 2.31
C TYR A 61 24.47 -0.53 2.05
N GLY A 62 25.34 -0.37 3.04
CA GLY A 62 26.76 -0.75 2.96
C GLY A 62 27.05 -2.26 2.87
N SER A 63 26.03 -3.12 2.75
CA SER A 63 26.17 -4.59 2.68
C SER A 63 24.95 -5.26 2.02
N ASN A 64 24.85 -6.60 2.09
CA ASN A 64 23.75 -7.38 1.52
C ASN A 64 22.37 -6.87 1.97
N ILE A 65 21.60 -6.34 1.03
CA ILE A 65 20.27 -5.78 1.26
C ILE A 65 19.30 -6.77 1.92
N ASN A 66 19.46 -8.08 1.69
CA ASN A 66 18.55 -9.10 2.20
C ASN A 66 18.49 -9.14 3.74
N HIS A 67 19.49 -8.59 4.43
CA HIS A 67 19.49 -8.43 5.89
C HIS A 67 18.87 -7.13 6.40
N HIS A 68 18.36 -6.28 5.52
CA HIS A 68 17.78 -5.00 5.87
C HIS A 68 16.24 -5.07 5.90
N PHE A 69 15.66 -4.27 6.79
CA PHE A 69 14.23 -4.02 6.84
C PHE A 69 13.85 -3.01 5.76
N VAL A 70 12.72 -3.26 5.09
CA VAL A 70 12.16 -2.32 4.10
C VAL A 70 11.81 -1.02 4.80
N PHE A 71 11.05 -1.09 5.90
CA PHE A 71 10.81 0.04 6.79
C PHE A 71 11.87 0.06 7.89
N GLY A 72 13.01 0.69 7.60
CA GLY A 72 14.17 0.76 8.48
C GLY A 72 15.46 0.53 7.70
N ASP A 73 16.43 -0.06 8.39
CA ASP A 73 17.75 -0.43 7.87
C ASP A 73 18.16 -1.78 8.48
N THR A 74 19.35 -1.92 9.08
CA THR A 74 19.73 -3.10 9.89
C THR A 74 18.82 -3.31 11.11
N LYS A 75 18.14 -2.25 11.54
CA LYS A 75 17.09 -2.27 12.56
C LYS A 75 15.77 -1.85 11.93
N MET A 76 14.70 -2.54 12.33
CA MET A 76 13.34 -2.16 11.94
C MET A 76 12.97 -0.78 12.48
N LEU A 77 12.14 -0.07 11.73
CA LEU A 77 11.53 1.19 12.17
C LEU A 77 10.84 0.99 13.53
N SER A 78 11.15 1.87 14.47
CA SER A 78 10.54 1.77 15.79
C SER A 78 9.04 2.12 15.72
N TYR A 79 8.22 1.43 16.51
CA TYR A 79 6.79 1.73 16.58
C TYR A 79 6.50 3.17 17.01
N SER A 80 7.30 3.74 17.93
CA SER A 80 7.12 5.15 18.32
C SER A 80 7.42 6.11 17.18
N THR A 81 8.42 5.82 16.34
CA THR A 81 8.69 6.60 15.13
C THR A 81 7.54 6.48 14.13
N LEU A 82 7.03 5.26 13.91
CA LEU A 82 5.90 5.00 13.03
C LEU A 82 4.63 5.74 13.50
N ASP A 83 4.29 5.63 14.79
CA ASP A 83 3.13 6.31 15.39
C ASP A 83 3.24 7.83 15.24
N ARG A 84 4.43 8.40 15.50
CA ARG A 84 4.67 9.83 15.35
C ARG A 84 4.49 10.29 13.91
N PHE A 85 5.02 9.56 12.93
CA PHE A 85 4.80 9.89 11.53
C PHE A 85 3.33 9.76 11.14
N PHE A 86 2.66 8.70 11.59
CA PHE A 86 1.25 8.49 11.32
C PHE A 86 0.39 9.64 11.84
N ILE A 87 0.59 10.07 13.09
CA ILE A 87 -0.12 11.22 13.68
C ILE A 87 0.12 12.48 12.85
N LYS A 88 1.39 12.79 12.54
CA LYS A 88 1.75 13.96 11.73
C LYS A 88 1.02 13.98 10.38
N TYR A 89 1.05 12.87 9.63
CA TYR A 89 0.43 12.82 8.30
C TYR A 89 -1.10 12.75 8.37
N LYS A 90 -1.66 12.14 9.43
CA LYS A 90 -3.11 12.16 9.69
C LYS A 90 -3.61 13.60 9.86
N GLU A 91 -2.94 14.41 10.68
CA GLU A 91 -3.28 15.82 10.88
C GLU A 91 -3.20 16.62 9.58
N LEU A 92 -2.15 16.41 8.76
CA LEU A 92 -1.99 17.08 7.47
C LEU A 92 -3.04 16.67 6.43
N SER A 93 -3.51 15.43 6.49
CA SER A 93 -4.49 14.88 5.55
C SER A 93 -5.94 15.30 5.83
N ASN A 94 -6.21 15.86 7.02
CA ASN A 94 -7.57 16.18 7.49
C ASN A 94 -8.55 14.99 7.47
N VAL A 95 -8.04 13.76 7.57
CA VAL A 95 -8.84 12.53 7.63
C VAL A 95 -9.32 12.27 9.06
N SER A 96 -10.52 11.71 9.19
CA SER A 96 -11.18 11.41 10.47
C SER A 96 -10.42 10.38 11.33
N ASN A 97 -10.99 9.99 12.48
CA ASN A 97 -10.32 9.21 13.51
C ASN A 97 -9.93 7.78 13.10
N MET A 98 -8.86 7.65 12.33
CA MET A 98 -8.29 6.39 11.85
C MET A 98 -7.00 6.05 12.62
N ASN A 99 -6.75 4.75 12.80
CA ASN A 99 -5.49 4.21 13.29
C ASN A 99 -4.77 3.44 12.16
N LEU A 100 -3.54 2.96 12.40
CA LEU A 100 -2.78 2.21 11.40
C LEU A 100 -3.51 0.95 10.89
N HIS A 101 -4.30 0.27 11.73
CA HIS A 101 -5.09 -0.89 11.31
C HIS A 101 -6.23 -0.50 10.36
N GLY A 102 -6.66 0.76 10.37
CA GLY A 102 -7.62 1.30 9.42
C GLY A 102 -7.20 1.07 7.97
N PHE A 103 -5.90 1.13 7.64
CA PHE A 103 -5.44 0.89 6.27
C PHE A 103 -5.73 -0.54 5.82
N ARG A 104 -5.57 -1.51 6.72
CA ARG A 104 -5.90 -2.92 6.44
C ARG A 104 -7.41 -3.10 6.25
N HIS A 105 -8.23 -2.40 7.04
CA HIS A 105 -9.69 -2.43 6.87
C HIS A 105 -10.13 -1.77 5.56
N SER A 106 -9.62 -0.58 5.23
CA SER A 106 -9.88 0.08 3.96
C SER A 106 -9.46 -0.78 2.77
N HIS A 107 -8.29 -1.42 2.85
CA HIS A 107 -7.83 -2.36 1.83
C HIS A 107 -8.79 -3.55 1.67
N ALA A 108 -9.29 -4.10 2.77
CA ALA A 108 -10.25 -5.20 2.75
C ALA A 108 -11.58 -4.78 2.11
N THR A 109 -12.13 -3.63 2.50
CA THR A 109 -13.39 -3.10 1.96
C THR A 109 -13.27 -2.84 0.46
N MET A 110 -12.24 -2.11 0.02
CA MET A 110 -11.99 -1.84 -1.40
C MET A 110 -11.87 -3.15 -2.20
N MET A 111 -11.16 -4.13 -1.66
CA MET A 111 -11.01 -5.43 -2.32
C MET A 111 -12.33 -6.19 -2.42
N LEU A 112 -13.18 -6.15 -1.40
CA LEU A 112 -14.51 -6.75 -1.46
C LEU A 112 -15.38 -6.06 -2.50
N GLU A 113 -15.33 -4.73 -2.61
CA GLU A 113 -16.08 -3.96 -3.60
C GLU A 113 -15.69 -4.30 -5.04
N ILE A 114 -14.39 -4.44 -5.34
CA ILE A 114 -13.92 -4.68 -6.72
C ILE A 114 -13.91 -6.17 -7.11
N THR A 115 -13.91 -7.09 -6.14
CA THR A 115 -13.83 -8.53 -6.41
C THR A 115 -15.12 -9.28 -6.13
N ASN A 116 -15.92 -8.79 -5.17
CA ASN A 116 -17.04 -9.52 -4.58
C ASN A 116 -16.66 -10.94 -4.09
N ASP A 117 -15.41 -11.14 -3.69
CA ASP A 117 -14.85 -12.45 -3.32
C ASP A 117 -14.34 -12.45 -1.87
N VAL A 118 -15.26 -12.73 -0.95
CA VAL A 118 -14.96 -12.76 0.50
C VAL A 118 -13.90 -13.80 0.84
N TYR A 119 -13.92 -14.95 0.15
CA TYR A 119 -13.00 -16.05 0.40
C TYR A 119 -11.55 -15.64 0.09
N ASN A 120 -11.29 -15.15 -1.13
CA ASN A 120 -9.93 -14.82 -1.55
C ASN A 120 -9.41 -13.55 -0.86
N VAL A 121 -10.29 -12.60 -0.52
CA VAL A 121 -9.92 -11.44 0.30
C VAL A 121 -9.51 -11.87 1.71
N SER A 122 -10.30 -12.73 2.36
CA SER A 122 -10.00 -13.25 3.70
C SER A 122 -8.66 -14.01 3.73
N LYS A 123 -8.41 -14.84 2.71
CA LYS A 123 -7.15 -15.57 2.55
C LYS A 123 -5.96 -14.65 2.37
N ARG A 124 -6.07 -13.61 1.54
CA ARG A 124 -5.02 -12.58 1.37
C ARG A 124 -4.68 -11.86 2.68
N LEU A 125 -5.69 -11.60 3.51
CA LEU A 125 -5.52 -10.96 4.82
C LEU A 125 -4.91 -11.91 5.86
N GLY A 126 -5.00 -13.23 5.65
CA GLY A 126 -4.48 -14.26 6.56
C GLY A 126 -5.39 -14.48 7.77
N HIS A 127 -6.71 -14.56 7.55
CA HIS A 127 -7.65 -14.96 8.60
C HIS A 127 -7.69 -16.49 8.72
N GLU A 128 -7.58 -16.99 9.96
CA GLU A 128 -7.35 -18.41 10.29
C GLU A 128 -8.47 -19.37 9.85
N ASN A 129 -9.70 -18.90 9.69
CA ASN A 129 -10.87 -19.75 9.53
C ASN A 129 -11.29 -19.95 8.07
N ILE A 130 -10.37 -20.44 7.24
CA ILE A 130 -10.82 -21.12 6.03
C ILE A 130 -9.97 -22.37 5.79
N GLU A 131 -10.40 -23.48 6.40
CA GLU A 131 -9.89 -24.82 6.10
C GLU A 131 -10.02 -25.10 4.60
N ILE A 132 -8.92 -25.05 3.82
CA ILE A 132 -8.87 -25.67 2.49
C ILE A 132 -7.49 -26.30 2.21
N THR A 133 -7.59 -27.55 1.79
CA THR A 133 -6.64 -28.55 1.28
C THR A 133 -5.67 -28.05 0.19
N ASP A 134 -4.46 -28.62 0.16
CA ASP A 134 -3.34 -28.35 -0.77
C ASP A 134 -3.69 -28.37 -2.28
N THR A 135 -4.83 -28.95 -2.68
CA THR A 135 -5.24 -29.11 -4.08
C THR A 135 -5.53 -27.80 -4.83
N TYR A 136 -5.69 -26.66 -4.14
CA TYR A 136 -6.11 -25.38 -4.74
C TYR A 136 -5.02 -24.30 -4.80
N LEU A 137 -3.76 -24.61 -4.51
CA LEU A 137 -2.68 -23.61 -4.45
C LEU A 137 -2.50 -22.82 -5.77
N HIS A 138 -2.40 -23.51 -6.92
CA HIS A 138 -2.21 -22.83 -8.21
C HIS A 138 -3.41 -22.00 -8.67
N VAL A 139 -4.63 -22.47 -8.41
CA VAL A 139 -5.86 -21.72 -8.72
C VAL A 139 -5.92 -20.44 -7.88
N ASN A 140 -5.50 -20.54 -6.61
CA ASN A 140 -5.43 -19.41 -5.72
C ASN A 140 -4.38 -18.37 -6.16
N ASP A 141 -3.23 -18.80 -6.67
CA ASP A 141 -2.19 -17.87 -7.16
C ASP A 141 -2.69 -17.01 -8.33
N LYS A 142 -3.35 -17.63 -9.30
CA LYS A 142 -3.94 -16.91 -10.44
C LYS A 142 -4.96 -15.88 -9.96
N ILE A 143 -5.87 -16.25 -9.06
CA ILE A 143 -6.89 -15.33 -8.53
C ILE A 143 -6.22 -14.17 -7.79
N GLN A 144 -5.22 -14.44 -6.95
CA GLN A 144 -4.54 -13.37 -6.21
C GLN A 144 -3.80 -12.40 -7.13
N ARG A 145 -3.23 -12.87 -8.26
CA ARG A 145 -2.68 -12.00 -9.30
C ARG A 145 -3.76 -11.16 -9.99
N GLU A 146 -4.89 -11.75 -10.34
CA GLU A 146 -6.03 -11.03 -10.92
C GLU A 146 -6.57 -9.95 -9.96
N MET A 147 -6.62 -10.22 -8.66
CA MET A 147 -7.01 -9.22 -7.66
C MET A 147 -6.00 -8.07 -7.59
N ALA A 148 -4.69 -8.35 -7.68
CA ALA A 148 -3.67 -7.31 -7.76
C ALA A 148 -3.85 -6.43 -9.01
N GLN A 149 -4.16 -7.02 -10.16
CA GLN A 149 -4.46 -6.27 -11.38
C GLN A 149 -5.72 -5.41 -11.28
N LYS A 150 -6.75 -5.87 -10.53
CA LYS A 150 -7.92 -5.03 -10.26
C LYS A 150 -7.58 -3.80 -9.42
N ILE A 151 -6.73 -3.96 -8.40
CA ILE A 151 -6.21 -2.82 -7.63
C ILE A 151 -5.44 -1.87 -8.55
N GLU A 152 -4.59 -2.39 -9.44
CA GLU A 152 -3.83 -1.57 -10.38
C GLU A 152 -4.73 -0.65 -11.22
N ARG A 153 -5.83 -1.18 -11.75
CA ARG A 153 -6.79 -0.39 -12.53
C ARG A 153 -7.38 0.74 -11.70
N VAL A 154 -7.82 0.45 -10.46
CA VAL A 154 -8.34 1.47 -9.55
C VAL A 154 -7.31 2.56 -9.28
N VAL A 155 -6.06 2.18 -9.01
CA VAL A 155 -4.97 3.14 -8.78
C VAL A 155 -4.73 4.02 -10.01
N LYS A 156 -4.70 3.45 -11.21
CA LYS A 156 -4.49 4.19 -12.45
C LYS A 156 -5.67 5.11 -12.81
N ASP A 157 -6.89 4.68 -12.55
CA ASP A 157 -8.09 5.48 -12.76
C ASP A 157 -8.12 6.69 -11.80
N GLU A 158 -7.78 6.49 -10.53
CA GLU A 158 -7.62 7.56 -9.53
C GLU A 158 -6.51 8.55 -9.90
N GLU A 159 -5.36 8.06 -10.39
CA GLU A 159 -4.27 8.92 -10.89
C GLU A 159 -4.72 9.78 -12.06
N LYS A 160 -5.43 9.18 -13.02
CA LYS A 160 -5.95 9.88 -14.20
C LYS A 160 -6.96 10.96 -13.80
N ASN A 161 -7.94 10.63 -12.96
CA ASN A 161 -8.95 11.57 -12.49
C ASN A 161 -8.31 12.79 -11.80
N ARG A 162 -7.32 12.55 -10.93
CA ARG A 162 -6.58 13.64 -10.25
C ARG A 162 -5.85 14.57 -11.24
N ILE A 163 -5.28 14.00 -12.31
CA ILE A 163 -4.62 14.81 -13.35
C ILE A 163 -5.65 15.63 -14.13
N GLU A 164 -6.79 15.04 -14.46
CA GLU A 164 -7.89 15.73 -15.14
C GLU A 164 -8.42 16.90 -14.32
N ASP A 165 -8.64 16.70 -13.01
CA ASP A 165 -9.05 17.75 -12.07
C ASP A 165 -8.01 18.88 -11.99
N TYR A 166 -6.72 18.53 -11.87
CA TYR A 166 -5.64 19.52 -11.85
C TYR A 166 -5.59 20.34 -13.15
N LEU A 167 -5.71 19.69 -14.30
CA LEU A 167 -5.71 20.37 -15.60
C LEU A 167 -6.93 21.28 -15.76
N TYR A 168 -8.08 20.87 -15.24
CA TYR A 168 -9.29 21.70 -15.21
C TYR A 168 -9.07 22.97 -14.37
N ASP A 169 -8.56 22.83 -13.15
CA ASP A 169 -8.27 23.97 -12.28
C ASP A 169 -7.20 24.90 -12.87
N LEU A 170 -6.16 24.33 -13.48
CA LEU A 170 -5.11 25.10 -14.14
C LEU A 170 -5.68 25.92 -15.31
N LYS A 171 -6.55 25.34 -16.14
CA LYS A 171 -7.22 26.05 -17.24
C LYS A 171 -8.06 27.22 -16.73
N ILE A 172 -8.82 27.02 -15.65
CA ILE A 172 -9.61 28.10 -15.03
C ILE A 172 -8.70 29.24 -14.56
N ASN A 173 -7.60 28.91 -13.87
CA ASN A 173 -6.67 29.91 -13.37
C ASN A 173 -5.98 30.70 -14.49
N LEU A 174 -5.55 30.03 -15.56
CA LEU A 174 -4.97 30.70 -16.73
C LEU A 174 -5.98 31.60 -17.43
N LYS A 175 -7.22 31.14 -17.64
CA LYS A 175 -8.30 31.98 -18.22
C LYS A 175 -8.54 33.24 -17.37
N LYS A 176 -8.56 33.13 -16.04
CA LYS A 176 -8.68 34.29 -15.12
C LYS A 176 -7.55 35.30 -15.29
N GLN A 177 -6.31 34.82 -15.40
CA GLN A 177 -5.14 35.68 -15.60
C GLN A 177 -5.19 36.41 -16.95
N MET A 178 -5.52 35.70 -18.03
CA MET A 178 -5.60 36.28 -19.37
C MET A 178 -6.72 37.32 -19.52
N THR A 179 -7.81 37.14 -18.79
CA THR A 179 -8.99 38.01 -18.87
C THR A 179 -8.96 39.23 -17.94
N LYS A 180 -7.88 39.44 -17.17
CA LYS A 180 -7.67 40.61 -16.27
C LYS A 180 -8.90 41.01 -15.42
N GLY A 181 -9.75 40.05 -15.05
CA GLY A 181 -10.95 40.32 -14.24
C GLY A 181 -12.16 40.87 -15.01
N SER A 182 -12.16 40.84 -16.35
CA SER A 182 -13.30 41.27 -17.17
C SER A 182 -14.51 40.34 -17.13
N TYR A 183 -14.37 39.12 -16.58
CA TYR A 183 -15.42 38.11 -16.54
C TYR A 183 -15.50 37.43 -15.17
N SER A 184 -16.71 37.02 -14.77
CA SER A 184 -16.92 36.30 -13.51
C SER A 184 -16.38 34.86 -13.59
N THR A 185 -16.21 34.21 -12.43
CA THR A 185 -15.77 32.79 -12.40
C THR A 185 -16.79 31.86 -13.07
N GLU A 186 -18.08 32.20 -13.03
CA GLU A 186 -19.17 31.47 -13.71
C GLU A 186 -19.02 31.54 -15.24
N ASP A 187 -18.67 32.71 -15.76
CA ASP A 187 -18.51 32.94 -17.21
C ASP A 187 -17.29 32.20 -17.76
N ILE A 188 -16.21 32.16 -16.98
CA ILE A 188 -14.96 31.47 -17.35
C ILE A 188 -15.14 29.94 -17.40
N ARG A 189 -16.04 29.39 -16.58
CA ARG A 189 -16.36 27.95 -16.55
C ARG A 189 -17.21 27.49 -17.75
N LYS A 190 -17.90 28.40 -18.45
CA LYS A 190 -18.78 28.09 -19.60
C LYS A 190 -18.09 28.15 -20.97
N LEU A 191 -16.90 28.76 -21.05
CA LEU A 191 -16.00 28.77 -22.21
C LEU A 191 -15.11 27.53 -22.22
#